data_AF-A0A0P8A182-F1
#
_entry.id   AF-A0A0P8A182-F1
#
_cell.length_a   1.000
_cell.length_b   1.000
_cell.length_c   1.000
_cell.angle_alpha   90.00
_cell.angle_beta   90.00
_cell.angle_gamma   90.00
#
_symmetry.space_group_name_H-M   'P 1'
#
loop_
_entity.id
_entity.type
_entity.pdbx_description
1 polymer ?
#
loop_
_entity_poly.entity_id
_entity_poly.type
_entity_poly.pdbx_seq_one_letter_code
_entity_poly.pdbx_strand_id
1 'polypeptide(L)'
;MAFASKQAAGLVLLAECLATHEGVTVDAISARALGKGHFFKRLSHGGDCRTATAERVLAWFHHVWPETLAWPDDASGFGVGCRSSIAGLHGVDEETLTEIANLPIWKNGRRPRWWSDVAIRKFLTDSHRQMSLMEAEKRGTEMFGNRCPKKSAIHDYWQRLDQARRLGAVSSNPNTNPKEAA
;
A
#
# COMPACT_ATOMS: atom_id res chain seq x y z
N MET A 1 -4.78 -3.81 24.16
CA MET A 1 -5.49 -2.58 23.75
C MET A 1 -6.57 -3.00 22.76
N ALA A 2 -7.84 -2.63 23.00
CA ALA A 2 -8.93 -2.92 22.07
C ALA A 2 -9.23 -1.64 21.28
N PHE A 3 -8.98 -1.68 19.96
CA PHE A 3 -9.19 -0.53 19.09
C PHE A 3 -10.49 -0.69 18.30
N ALA A 4 -11.24 0.40 18.14
CA ALA A 4 -12.50 0.39 17.37
C ALA A 4 -12.27 0.10 15.87
N SER A 5 -11.11 0.46 15.34
CA SER A 5 -10.77 0.28 13.93
C SER A 5 -9.26 0.06 13.73
N LYS A 6 -8.87 -0.61 12.63
CA LYS A 6 -7.45 -0.76 12.23
C LYS A 6 -6.77 0.60 12.04
N GLN A 7 -7.53 1.58 11.58
CA GLN A 7 -7.05 2.95 11.40
C GLN A 7 -6.68 3.62 12.73
N ALA A 8 -7.53 3.49 13.76
CA ALA A 8 -7.24 3.98 15.09
C ALA A 8 -6.00 3.33 15.71
N ALA A 9 -5.84 2.01 15.52
CA ALA A 9 -4.67 1.26 16.00
C ALA A 9 -3.37 1.76 15.35
N GLY A 10 -3.35 1.94 14.03
CA GLY A 10 -2.16 2.42 13.31
C GLY A 10 -1.76 3.84 13.71
N LEU A 11 -2.73 4.74 13.91
CA LEU A 11 -2.47 6.10 14.37
C LEU A 11 -1.85 6.17 15.77
N VAL A 12 -2.34 5.34 16.70
CA VAL A 12 -1.80 5.28 18.07
C VAL A 12 -0.37 4.76 18.03
N LEU A 13 -0.11 3.73 17.23
CA LEU A 13 1.21 3.14 17.12
C LEU A 13 2.23 4.11 16.51
N LEU A 14 1.85 4.89 15.49
CA LEU A 14 2.68 5.98 14.95
C LEU A 14 3.02 7.02 16.02
N ALA A 15 2.02 7.43 16.80
CA ALA A 15 2.20 8.39 17.87
C ALA A 15 3.14 7.87 18.95
N GLU A 16 3.03 6.59 19.32
CA GLU A 16 3.92 5.92 20.30
C GLU A 16 5.36 5.81 19.79
N CYS A 17 5.58 5.46 18.52
CA CYS A 17 6.91 5.42 17.92
C CYS A 17 7.58 6.80 17.94
N LEU A 18 6.86 7.85 17.50
CA LEU A 18 7.40 9.21 17.49
C LEU A 18 7.65 9.73 18.91
N ALA A 19 6.71 9.49 19.82
CA ALA A 19 6.83 9.84 21.24
C ALA A 19 8.07 9.19 21.88
N THR A 20 8.30 7.90 21.62
CA THR A 20 9.46 7.15 22.12
C THR A 20 10.76 7.70 21.54
N HIS A 21 10.78 8.04 20.25
CA HIS A 21 11.96 8.58 19.59
C HIS A 21 12.33 9.98 20.08
N GLU A 22 11.35 10.86 20.28
CA GLU A 22 11.58 12.23 20.78
C GLU A 22 11.67 12.32 22.31
N GLY A 23 11.37 11.24 23.03
CA GLY A 23 11.30 11.24 24.50
C GLY A 23 10.16 12.10 25.06
N VAL A 24 9.09 12.28 24.28
CA VAL A 24 7.90 13.04 24.68
C VAL A 24 6.70 12.13 24.93
N THR A 25 5.66 12.65 25.56
CA THR A 25 4.43 11.87 25.78
C THR A 25 3.54 11.87 24.53
N VAL A 26 2.73 10.81 24.37
CA VAL A 26 1.74 10.71 23.29
C VAL A 26 0.71 11.87 23.33
N ASP A 27 0.44 12.42 24.52
CA ASP A 27 -0.41 13.59 24.69
C ASP A 27 0.24 14.86 24.11
N ALA A 28 1.57 15.00 24.21
CA ALA A 28 2.31 16.10 23.57
C ALA A 28 2.28 16.00 22.04
N ILE A 29 2.39 14.79 21.48
CA ILE A 29 2.23 14.54 20.04
C ILE A 29 0.79 14.88 19.60
N SER A 30 -0.22 14.49 20.37
CA SER A 30 -1.63 14.86 20.09
C SER A 30 -1.84 16.38 20.06
N ALA A 31 -1.24 17.10 21.02
CA ALA A 31 -1.31 18.55 21.11
C ALA A 31 -0.64 19.23 19.91
N ARG A 32 0.48 18.71 19.42
CA ARG A 32 1.18 19.24 18.24
C ARG A 32 0.42 18.96 16.93
N ALA A 33 -0.17 17.78 16.79
CA ALA A 33 -0.87 17.38 15.57
C ALA A 33 -2.25 18.03 15.41
N LEU A 34 -3.01 18.15 16.49
CA LEU A 34 -4.44 18.55 16.44
C LEU A 34 -4.80 19.70 17.39
N GLY A 35 -3.85 20.20 18.19
CA GLY A 35 -4.13 21.19 19.25
C GLY A 35 -4.92 20.60 20.43
N LYS A 36 -5.07 19.27 20.53
CA LYS A 36 -5.86 18.59 21.55
C LYS A 36 -5.09 17.43 22.15
N GLY A 37 -4.72 17.51 23.43
CA GLY A 37 -3.84 16.54 24.08
C GLY A 37 -4.41 15.13 24.27
N HIS A 38 -5.74 14.95 24.29
CA HIS A 38 -6.36 13.67 24.67
C HIS A 38 -6.79 12.78 23.50
N PHE A 39 -6.36 13.08 22.26
CA PHE A 39 -6.86 12.41 21.07
C PHE A 39 -6.47 10.94 21.01
N PHE A 40 -5.18 10.61 21.10
CA PHE A 40 -4.72 9.21 21.04
C PHE A 40 -5.13 8.42 22.29
N LYS A 41 -5.17 9.07 23.46
CA LYS A 41 -5.70 8.45 24.68
C LYS A 41 -7.15 8.01 24.50
N ARG A 42 -7.99 8.82 23.85
CA ARG A 42 -9.37 8.42 23.54
C ARG A 42 -9.42 7.24 22.57
N LEU A 43 -8.53 7.18 21.58
CA LEU A 43 -8.45 6.08 20.62
C LEU A 43 -7.99 4.76 21.28
N SER A 44 -7.06 4.81 22.23
CA SER A 44 -6.58 3.63 22.95
C SER A 44 -7.62 3.01 23.88
N HIS A 45 -8.61 3.80 24.33
CA HIS A 45 -9.75 3.35 25.13
C HIS A 45 -10.94 2.89 24.28
N GLY A 46 -10.72 2.58 23.00
CA GLY A 46 -11.77 2.09 22.09
C GLY A 46 -12.61 3.21 21.44
N GLY A 47 -12.15 4.46 21.50
CA GLY A 47 -12.73 5.54 20.72
C GLY A 47 -12.43 5.39 19.22
N ASP A 48 -13.30 5.95 18.39
CA ASP A 48 -13.10 6.01 16.95
C ASP A 48 -12.79 7.43 16.48
N CYS A 49 -12.22 7.56 15.29
CA CYS A 49 -12.00 8.83 14.62
C CYS A 49 -12.65 8.83 13.24
N ARG A 50 -13.14 10.01 12.83
CA ARG A 50 -13.60 10.20 11.46
C ARG A 50 -12.42 10.10 10.50
N THR A 51 -12.65 9.55 9.31
CA THR A 51 -11.64 9.41 8.25
C THR A 51 -10.92 10.72 7.95
N ALA A 52 -11.65 11.83 7.84
CA ALA A 52 -11.06 13.16 7.63
C ALA A 52 -10.12 13.61 8.76
N THR A 53 -10.38 13.21 10.01
CA THR A 53 -9.45 13.48 11.13
C THR A 53 -8.21 12.63 11.00
N ALA A 54 -8.36 11.36 10.67
CA ALA A 54 -7.24 10.44 10.49
C ALA A 54 -6.30 10.88 9.36
N GLU A 55 -6.85 11.31 8.21
CA GLU A 55 -6.08 11.84 7.08
C GLU A 55 -5.26 13.08 7.47
N ARG A 56 -5.86 14.01 8.24
CA ARG A 56 -5.14 15.20 8.73
C ARG A 56 -3.98 14.83 9.66
N VAL A 57 -4.18 13.85 10.53
CA VAL A 57 -3.13 13.38 11.45
C VAL A 57 -2.01 12.68 10.68
N LEU A 58 -2.36 11.84 9.70
CA LEU A 58 -1.38 11.17 8.83
C LEU A 58 -0.57 12.18 8.01
N ALA A 59 -1.21 13.19 7.44
CA ALA A 59 -0.52 14.25 6.70
C ALA A 59 0.46 15.04 7.60
N TRP A 60 0.08 15.27 8.87
CA TRP A 60 0.98 15.89 9.85
C TRP A 60 2.19 14.99 10.16
N PHE A 61 1.96 13.69 10.39
CA PHE A 61 3.07 12.75 10.59
C PHE A 61 4.01 12.75 9.39
N HIS A 62 3.49 12.69 8.15
CA HIS A 62 4.32 12.74 6.93
C HIS A 62 5.24 13.97 6.86
N HIS A 63 4.86 15.09 7.48
CA HIS A 63 5.67 16.30 7.47
C HIS A 63 6.72 16.34 8.58
N VAL A 64 6.41 15.77 9.75
CA VAL A 64 7.24 15.89 10.97
C VAL A 64 8.09 14.64 11.22
N TRP A 65 7.81 13.54 10.52
CA TRP A 65 8.46 12.27 10.81
C TRP A 65 9.98 12.33 10.57
N PRO A 66 10.78 11.94 11.57
CA PRO A 66 12.23 11.93 11.44
C PRO A 66 12.67 10.93 10.36
N GLU A 67 13.63 11.31 9.52
CA GLU A 67 14.26 10.40 8.56
C GLU A 67 14.99 9.23 9.24
N THR A 68 15.36 9.40 10.51
CA THR A 68 16.02 8.38 11.35
C THR A 68 15.06 7.33 11.88
N LEU A 69 13.75 7.54 11.77
CA LEU A 69 12.72 6.66 12.32
C LEU A 69 11.97 5.95 11.19
N ALA A 70 11.95 4.62 11.21
CA ALA A 70 11.21 3.85 10.22
C ALA A 70 9.69 3.95 10.46
N TRP A 71 8.91 3.98 9.38
CA TRP A 71 7.46 3.91 9.49
C TRP A 71 7.06 2.51 9.98
N PRO A 72 6.19 2.40 10.99
CA PRO A 72 5.83 1.11 11.56
C PRO A 72 5.00 0.19 10.65
N ASP A 73 4.43 0.69 9.55
CA ASP A 73 3.75 -0.16 8.55
C ASP A 73 4.75 -1.05 7.80
N ASP A 74 5.97 -0.52 7.54
CA ASP A 74 7.09 -1.29 6.99
C ASP A 74 7.71 -2.26 8.01
N ALA A 75 7.53 -2.01 9.32
CA ALA A 75 8.19 -2.75 10.39
C ALA A 75 7.51 -4.07 10.79
N SER A 76 6.48 -4.49 10.06
CA SER A 76 5.76 -5.75 10.32
C SER A 76 6.60 -7.02 10.12
N GLY A 77 7.85 -6.90 9.66
CA GLY A 77 8.78 -8.02 9.49
C GLY A 77 10.10 -7.79 10.22
N PHE A 78 10.13 -8.15 11.50
CA PHE A 78 11.35 -8.37 12.31
C PHE A 78 12.18 -7.14 12.74
N GLY A 79 12.05 -6.81 14.03
CA GLY A 79 13.19 -6.72 14.94
C GLY A 79 14.14 -5.54 14.78
N VAL A 80 13.96 -4.55 15.65
CA VAL A 80 15.01 -3.76 16.32
C VAL A 80 16.37 -3.70 15.62
N GLY A 81 16.69 -2.56 15.02
CA GLY A 81 18.08 -2.23 14.72
C GLY A 81 18.23 -1.49 13.41
N CYS A 82 18.53 -0.20 13.52
CA CYS A 82 18.99 0.65 12.44
C CYS A 82 19.96 -0.08 11.50
N ARG A 83 19.56 -0.23 10.24
CA ARG A 83 20.45 -0.07 9.10
C ARG A 83 19.75 0.81 8.08
N SER A 84 20.06 2.10 8.14
CA SER A 84 20.08 2.89 6.93
C SER A 84 21.08 2.22 5.99
N SER A 85 20.55 1.60 4.95
CA SER A 85 21.29 1.22 3.77
C SER A 85 20.30 1.39 2.64
N ILE A 86 20.53 2.45 1.88
CA ILE A 86 19.98 2.70 0.54
C ILE A 86 19.88 1.37 -0.22
N ALA A 87 18.72 0.73 -0.22
CA ALA A 87 18.47 -0.53 -0.95
C ALA A 87 16.97 -0.84 -1.18
N GLY A 88 16.09 0.17 -1.13
CA GLY A 88 14.65 0.00 -1.40
C GLY A 88 14.23 0.30 -2.85
N LEU A 89 15.16 0.66 -3.74
CA LEU A 89 14.91 0.73 -5.18
C LEU A 89 15.16 -0.63 -5.83
N HIS A 90 14.41 -1.64 -5.40
CA HIS A 90 14.10 -2.82 -6.22
C HIS A 90 12.57 -2.81 -6.27
N GLY A 91 11.96 -2.01 -7.15
CA GLY A 91 11.91 -2.34 -8.57
C GLY A 91 11.09 -3.60 -8.67
N VAL A 92 9.78 -3.45 -8.96
CA VAL A 92 8.78 -4.52 -9.16
C VAL A 92 9.47 -5.86 -9.40
N ASP A 93 9.39 -6.76 -8.42
CA ASP A 93 10.19 -7.99 -8.43
C ASP A 93 10.06 -8.65 -9.81
N GLU A 94 11.20 -8.96 -10.41
CA GLU A 94 11.25 -9.61 -11.73
C GLU A 94 10.40 -10.90 -11.72
N GLU A 95 10.27 -11.52 -10.56
CA GLU A 95 9.36 -12.61 -10.23
C GLU A 95 7.88 -12.23 -10.38
N THR A 96 7.44 -11.09 -9.82
CA THR A 96 6.08 -10.55 -10.00
C THR A 96 5.80 -10.22 -11.47
N LEU A 97 6.78 -9.65 -12.18
CA LEU A 97 6.67 -9.38 -13.63
C LEU A 97 6.59 -10.68 -14.45
N THR A 98 7.26 -11.74 -14.01
CA THR A 98 7.27 -13.06 -14.63
C THR A 98 5.97 -13.82 -14.35
N GLU A 99 5.45 -13.75 -13.12
CA GLU A 99 4.13 -14.26 -12.76
C GLU A 99 3.02 -13.54 -13.55
N ILE A 100 3.09 -12.22 -13.66
CA ILE A 100 2.17 -11.42 -14.49
C ILE A 100 2.29 -11.80 -15.97
N ALA A 101 3.50 -12.02 -16.48
CA ALA A 101 3.72 -12.46 -17.86
C ALA A 101 3.13 -13.86 -18.14
N ASN A 102 2.98 -14.69 -17.10
CA ASN A 102 2.42 -16.03 -17.13
C ASN A 102 0.92 -16.09 -16.80
N LEU A 103 0.30 -15.00 -16.36
CA LEU A 103 -1.14 -14.96 -16.08
C LEU A 103 -1.97 -15.26 -17.34
N PRO A 104 -3.13 -15.93 -17.16
CA PRO A 104 -3.93 -16.40 -18.27
C PRO A 104 -4.41 -15.23 -19.11
N ILE A 105 -4.28 -15.49 -20.40
CA ILE A 105 -4.65 -14.70 -21.55
C ILE A 105 -6.04 -14.06 -21.36
N TRP A 106 -6.32 -12.94 -22.02
CA TRP A 106 -7.65 -12.33 -22.00
C TRP A 106 -8.76 -13.36 -22.23
N LYS A 107 -10.02 -13.07 -21.84
CA LYS A 107 -11.15 -14.02 -21.98
C LYS A 107 -11.24 -14.70 -23.36
N ASN A 108 -10.65 -14.07 -24.37
CA ASN A 108 -10.63 -14.44 -25.77
C ASN A 108 -9.40 -15.29 -26.17
N GLY A 109 -8.53 -15.68 -25.22
CA GLY A 109 -7.29 -16.41 -25.51
C GLY A 109 -6.26 -15.62 -26.34
N ARG A 110 -6.45 -14.30 -26.51
CA ARG A 110 -5.50 -13.42 -27.21
C ARG A 110 -4.84 -12.42 -26.27
N ARG A 111 -3.53 -12.21 -26.47
CA ARG A 111 -2.77 -11.16 -25.79
C ARG A 111 -2.89 -9.84 -26.56
N PRO A 112 -2.93 -8.69 -25.87
CA PRO A 112 -2.84 -7.40 -26.55
C PRO A 112 -1.56 -7.28 -27.35
N ARG A 113 -1.60 -6.48 -28.42
CA ARG A 113 -0.39 -6.12 -29.18
C ARG A 113 0.68 -5.43 -28.32
N TRP A 114 0.27 -4.67 -27.31
CA TRP A 114 1.18 -3.98 -26.38
C TRP A 114 1.73 -4.89 -25.27
N TRP A 115 1.23 -6.13 -25.14
CA TRP A 115 1.64 -7.03 -24.05
C TRP A 115 3.12 -7.39 -24.07
N SER A 116 3.71 -7.50 -25.25
CA SER A 116 5.13 -7.82 -25.42
C SER A 116 6.04 -6.65 -25.04
N ASP A 117 5.51 -5.44 -24.88
CA ASP A 117 6.28 -4.28 -24.50
C ASP A 117 6.46 -4.25 -22.98
N VAL A 118 7.67 -4.60 -22.54
CA VAL A 118 8.04 -4.69 -21.13
C VAL A 118 7.93 -3.32 -20.45
N ALA A 119 8.28 -2.24 -21.16
CA ALA A 119 8.26 -0.89 -20.60
C ALA A 119 6.83 -0.44 -20.29
N ILE A 120 5.88 -0.72 -21.20
CA ILE A 120 4.46 -0.40 -20.99
C ILE A 120 3.90 -1.20 -19.81
N ARG A 121 4.20 -2.50 -19.72
CA ARG A 121 3.72 -3.32 -18.59
C ARG A 121 4.26 -2.84 -17.25
N LYS A 122 5.55 -2.50 -17.19
CA LYS A 122 6.16 -1.96 -15.98
C LYS A 122 5.47 -0.67 -15.56
N PHE A 123 5.33 0.28 -16.48
CA PHE A 123 4.62 1.54 -16.25
C PHE A 123 3.18 1.33 -15.74
N LEU A 124 2.40 0.44 -16.37
CA LEU A 124 1.03 0.18 -15.94
C LEU A 124 0.95 -0.51 -14.58
N THR A 125 1.93 -1.37 -14.25
CA THR A 125 2.01 -2.01 -12.94
C THR A 125 2.36 -1.00 -11.86
N ASP A 126 3.35 -0.14 -12.10
CA ASP A 126 3.77 0.91 -11.18
C ASP A 126 2.66 1.95 -10.94
N SER A 127 1.94 2.29 -12.00
CA SER A 127 0.83 3.26 -11.95
C SER A 127 -0.42 2.71 -11.27
N HIS A 128 -0.48 1.39 -11.04
CA HIS A 128 -1.64 0.74 -10.46
C HIS A 128 -1.88 1.26 -9.03
N ARG A 129 -3.08 1.83 -8.79
CA ARG A 129 -3.50 2.48 -7.54
C ARG A 129 -2.78 3.79 -7.18
N GLN A 130 -1.77 4.19 -7.95
CA GLN A 130 -1.11 5.49 -7.76
C GLN A 130 -1.82 6.62 -8.53
N MET A 131 -2.52 6.30 -9.61
CA MET A 131 -3.21 7.30 -10.42
C MET A 131 -4.53 6.79 -11.00
N SER A 132 -5.36 7.74 -11.45
CA SER A 132 -6.61 7.42 -12.14
C SER A 132 -6.37 6.84 -13.53
N LEU A 133 -7.34 6.11 -14.08
CA LEU A 133 -7.27 5.54 -15.44
C LEU A 133 -7.07 6.60 -16.53
N MET A 134 -7.68 7.78 -16.37
CA MET A 134 -7.54 8.87 -17.34
C MET A 134 -6.14 9.45 -17.32
N GLU A 135 -5.55 9.53 -16.13
CA GLU A 135 -4.19 10.04 -15.97
C GLU A 135 -3.14 9.05 -16.45
N ALA A 136 -3.36 7.74 -16.21
CA ALA A 136 -2.53 6.69 -16.76
C ALA A 136 -2.53 6.68 -18.30
N GLU A 137 -3.70 6.87 -18.94
CA GLU A 137 -3.79 6.99 -20.40
C GLU A 137 -3.07 8.23 -20.91
N LYS A 138 -3.26 9.38 -20.25
CA LYS A 138 -2.61 10.64 -20.63
C LYS A 138 -1.08 10.53 -20.54
N ARG A 139 -0.56 10.15 -19.36
CA ARG A 139 0.88 9.98 -19.14
C ARG A 139 1.47 8.88 -20.03
N GLY A 140 0.75 7.78 -20.19
CA GLY A 140 1.18 6.69 -21.08
C GLY A 140 1.25 7.14 -22.53
N THR A 141 0.33 8.00 -22.99
CA THR A 141 0.37 8.59 -24.34
C THR A 141 1.54 9.56 -24.48
N GLU A 142 1.85 10.36 -23.44
CA GLU A 142 3.02 11.24 -23.42
C GLU A 142 4.34 10.46 -23.49
N MET A 143 4.43 9.32 -22.79
CA MET A 143 5.66 8.51 -22.73
C MET A 143 5.84 7.55 -23.91
N PHE A 144 4.77 6.89 -24.34
CA PHE A 144 4.83 5.77 -25.31
C PHE A 144 4.15 6.10 -26.65
N GLY A 145 3.49 7.26 -26.76
CA GLY A 145 2.77 7.69 -27.95
C GLY A 145 1.61 6.76 -28.30
N ASN A 146 1.48 6.45 -29.59
CA ASN A 146 0.43 5.56 -30.11
C ASN A 146 0.56 4.08 -29.67
N ARG A 147 1.63 3.73 -28.96
CA ARG A 147 1.80 2.39 -28.39
C ARG A 147 1.06 2.21 -27.07
N CYS A 148 0.66 3.30 -26.43
CA CYS A 148 -0.06 3.24 -25.15
C CYS A 148 -1.44 2.60 -25.33
N PRO A 149 -1.81 1.64 -24.45
CA PRO A 149 -3.17 1.13 -24.42
C PRO A 149 -4.19 2.22 -24.12
N LYS A 150 -5.40 2.03 -24.66
CA LYS A 150 -6.57 2.86 -24.32
C LYS A 150 -7.04 2.58 -22.90
N LYS A 151 -7.78 3.55 -22.33
CA LYS A 151 -8.37 3.47 -20.98
C LYS A 151 -9.02 2.12 -20.63
N SER A 152 -9.80 1.54 -21.54
CA SER A 152 -10.47 0.25 -21.31
C SER A 152 -9.47 -0.91 -21.12
N ALA A 153 -8.43 -0.96 -21.95
CA ALA A 153 -7.39 -1.98 -21.85
C ALA A 153 -6.55 -1.84 -20.57
N ILE A 154 -6.31 -0.61 -20.12
CA ILE A 154 -5.65 -0.33 -18.83
C ILE A 154 -6.51 -0.83 -17.67
N HIS A 155 -7.81 -0.51 -17.68
CA HIS A 155 -8.75 -0.96 -16.67
C HIS A 155 -8.83 -2.49 -16.58
N ASP A 156 -8.98 -3.17 -17.71
CA ASP A 156 -9.02 -4.64 -17.76
C ASP A 156 -7.73 -5.28 -17.24
N TYR A 157 -6.59 -4.63 -17.48
CA TYR A 157 -5.30 -5.06 -16.97
C TYR A 157 -5.22 -4.92 -15.43
N TRP A 158 -5.61 -3.77 -14.88
CA TRP A 158 -5.61 -3.53 -13.43
C TRP A 158 -6.59 -4.44 -12.68
N GLN A 159 -7.80 -4.67 -13.22
CA GLN A 159 -8.74 -5.63 -12.64
C GLN A 159 -8.15 -7.04 -12.54
N ARG A 160 -7.32 -7.43 -13.52
CA ARG A 160 -6.64 -8.73 -13.52
C ARG A 160 -5.49 -8.78 -12.53
N LEU A 161 -4.73 -7.70 -12.37
CA LEU A 161 -3.72 -7.60 -11.32
C LEU A 161 -4.36 -7.76 -9.94
N ASP A 162 -5.49 -7.10 -9.70
CA ASP A 162 -6.25 -7.26 -8.45
C ASP A 162 -6.76 -8.70 -8.27
N GLN A 163 -7.29 -9.32 -9.33
CA GLN A 163 -7.74 -10.71 -9.29
C GLN A 163 -6.58 -11.68 -9.04
N ALA A 164 -5.42 -11.48 -9.67
CA ALA A 164 -4.24 -12.29 -9.49
C ALA A 164 -3.67 -12.15 -8.08
N ARG A 165 -3.60 -10.93 -7.52
CA ARG A 165 -3.23 -10.73 -6.12
C ARG A 165 -4.21 -11.41 -5.17
N ARG A 166 -5.51 -11.38 -5.49
CA ARG A 166 -6.54 -12.09 -4.72
C ARG A 166 -6.37 -13.61 -4.80
N LEU A 167 -6.05 -14.16 -5.97
CA LEU A 167 -5.83 -15.59 -6.17
C LEU A 167 -4.51 -16.06 -5.55
N GLY A 168 -3.41 -15.31 -5.70
CA GLY A 168 -2.13 -15.57 -5.06
C GLY A 168 -2.25 -15.53 -3.53
N ALA A 169 -2.97 -14.54 -2.98
CA ALA A 169 -3.29 -14.50 -1.55
C ALA A 169 -4.15 -15.69 -1.07
N VAL A 170 -4.91 -16.34 -1.95
CA VAL A 170 -5.68 -17.56 -1.65
C VAL A 170 -4.81 -18.80 -1.74
N SER A 171 -3.84 -18.86 -2.67
CA SER A 171 -2.90 -19.98 -2.81
C SER A 171 -1.84 -20.04 -1.70
N SER A 172 -1.49 -18.91 -1.07
CA SER A 172 -0.54 -18.85 0.04
C SER A 172 -1.14 -19.22 1.41
N ASN A 173 -2.40 -19.65 1.47
CA ASN A 173 -3.06 -20.05 2.71
C ASN A 173 -3.17 -21.59 2.78
N PRO A 174 -2.22 -22.31 3.43
CA PRO A 174 -2.22 -23.78 3.48
C PRO A 174 -3.27 -24.38 4.42
N ASN A 175 -4.37 -23.68 4.72
CA ASN A 175 -5.36 -24.15 5.69
C ASN A 175 -6.79 -24.04 5.15
N THR A 176 -7.11 -24.92 4.23
CA THR A 176 -8.47 -25.44 4.05
C THR A 176 -8.37 -26.95 4.09
N ASN A 177 -8.39 -27.49 5.31
CA ASN A 177 -8.50 -28.91 5.57
C ASN A 177 -9.99 -29.30 5.37
N PRO A 178 -10.37 -30.07 4.32
CA PRO A 178 -11.74 -30.52 4.14
C PRO A 178 -11.83 -31.98 4.58
N LYS A 179 -12.02 -32.22 5.88
CA LYS A 179 -12.43 -33.52 6.41
C LYS A 179 -13.36 -33.37 7.61
N GLU A 180 -14.53 -32.78 7.36
CA GLU A 180 -15.79 -33.31 7.89
C GLU A 180 -16.51 -33.95 6.70
N ALA A 181 -16.40 -35.28 6.58
CA ALA A 181 -17.34 -36.16 5.87
C ALA A 181 -16.77 -37.59 5.86
N ALA A 182 -17.03 -38.33 6.93
CA ALA A 182 -17.32 -39.78 6.96
C ALA A 182 -17.40 -40.24 8.43
#